data_AF-A0A3B9AQ21-F1
#
_entry.id   AF-A0A3B9AQ21-F1
#
_cell.length_a   1.000
_cell.length_b   1.000
_cell.length_c   1.000
_cell.angle_alpha   90.00
_cell.angle_beta   90.00
_cell.angle_gamma   90.00
#
_symmetry.space_group_name_H-M   'P 1'
#
loop_
_entity.id
_entity.type
_entity.pdbx_description
1 polymer ?
#
loop_
_entity_poly.entity_id
_entity_poly.type
_entity_poly.pdbx_seq_one_letter_code
_entity_poly.pdbx_strand_id
1 'polypeptide(L)' 'CQYYAEGEVKDTSTITVDLNVTNLTCQNPFGGAIDLMVTGIFGPFVYQWSTGATTQDISGLGQGTYTVTITYAGG' A
#
# COMPACT_ATOMS: atom_id res chain seq x y z
N CYS A 1 -21.37 4.67 -9.53
CA CYS A 1 -19.93 4.64 -9.86
C CYS A 1 -19.25 3.80 -8.79
N GLN A 2 -18.75 2.62 -9.16
CA GLN A 2 -18.01 1.75 -8.24
C GLN A 2 -16.56 1.75 -8.68
N TYR A 3 -15.71 2.43 -7.91
CA TYR A 3 -14.28 2.43 -8.13
C TYR A 3 -13.63 2.00 -6.82
N TYR A 4 -12.97 0.84 -6.86
CA TYR A 4 -12.22 0.27 -5.76
C TYR A 4 -10.74 0.41 -6.08
N ALA A 5 -9.96 0.80 -5.08
CA ALA A 5 -8.53 0.54 -5.09
C ALA A 5 -8.32 -0.78 -4.34
N GLU A 6 -7.50 -1.66 -4.91
CA GLU A 6 -7.16 -2.95 -4.32
C GLU A 6 -5.64 -2.99 -4.15
N GLY A 7 -5.20 -3.45 -2.98
CA GLY A 7 -3.80 -3.71 -2.67
C GLY A 7 -3.59 -5.19 -2.41
N GLU A 8 -2.49 -5.75 -2.92
CA GLU A 8 -2.10 -7.15 -2.73
C GLU A 8 -0.68 -7.18 -2.13
N VAL A 9 -0.50 -7.96 -1.05
CA VAL A 9 0.81 -8.19 -0.42
C VAL A 9 1.35 -9.53 -0.89
N LYS A 10 2.58 -9.52 -1.40
CA LYS A 10 3.27 -10.73 -1.86
C LYS A 10 4.48 -10.99 -0.96
N ASP A 11 4.37 -12.07 -0.15
CA ASP A 11 5.34 -12.63 0.82
C ASP A 11 5.13 -12.23 2.31
N THR A 12 4.89 -13.22 3.18
CA THR A 12 4.54 -13.07 4.61
C THR A 12 4.96 -14.28 5.47
N SER A 13 6.25 -14.57 5.57
CA SER A 13 6.71 -15.61 6.51
C SER A 13 6.99 -15.11 7.94
N THR A 14 7.16 -13.81 8.19
CA THR A 14 7.44 -13.26 9.54
C THR A 14 6.85 -11.88 9.88
N ILE A 15 6.15 -11.24 8.93
CA ILE A 15 5.48 -9.94 9.13
C ILE A 15 4.00 -10.06 8.84
N THR A 16 3.19 -9.26 9.53
CA THR A 16 1.78 -9.08 9.22
C THR A 16 1.59 -7.68 8.63
N VAL A 17 0.97 -7.62 7.46
CA VAL A 17 0.71 -6.36 6.74
C VAL A 17 -0.79 -6.23 6.56
N ASP A 18 -1.36 -5.22 7.21
CA ASP A 18 -2.76 -4.83 7.00
C ASP A 18 -2.82 -3.66 6.03
N LEU A 19 -3.75 -3.76 5.07
CA LEU A 19 -4.00 -2.76 4.04
C LEU A 19 -5.27 -1.98 4.38
N ASN A 20 -5.14 -0.68 4.64
CA ASN A 20 -6.29 0.21 4.80
C ASN A 20 -6.44 1.07 3.55
N VAL A 21 -7.45 0.75 2.73
CA VAL A 21 -7.69 1.46 1.47
C VAL A 21 -8.80 2.50 1.64
N THR A 22 -8.47 3.75 1.35
CA THR A 22 -9.45 4.83 1.18
C THR A 22 -9.97 4.81 -0.25
N ASN A 23 -11.27 4.57 -0.39
CA ASN A 23 -11.93 4.49 -1.69
C ASN A 23 -12.16 5.87 -2.32
N LEU A 24 -12.25 5.87 -3.65
CA LEU A 24 -12.58 7.06 -4.43
C LEU A 24 -14.04 7.43 -4.28
N THR A 25 -14.31 8.72 -4.39
CA THR A 25 -15.68 9.24 -4.49
C THR A 25 -15.86 9.94 -5.83
N CYS A 26 -17.11 10.05 -6.32
CA CYS A 26 -17.40 10.76 -7.56
C CYS A 26 -16.92 12.23 -7.55
N GLN A 27 -16.84 12.82 -6.36
CA GLN A 27 -16.42 14.21 -6.14
C GLN A 27 -14.90 14.35 -5.98
N ASN A 28 -14.21 13.24 -5.70
CA ASN A 28 -12.76 13.20 -5.53
C ASN A 28 -12.17 11.96 -6.22
N PRO A 29 -12.04 11.99 -7.56
CA PRO A 29 -11.56 10.86 -8.35
C PRO A 29 -10.07 10.54 -8.15
N PHE A 30 -9.33 11.41 -7.46
CA PHE A 30 -7.94 11.20 -7.05
C PHE A 30 -7.79 11.20 -5.52
N GLY A 31 -8.88 10.91 -4.80
CA GLY A 31 -8.92 10.90 -3.34
C GLY A 31 -8.44 9.61 -2.70
N GLY A 32 -7.95 8.65 -3.50
CA GLY A 32 -7.61 7.34 -3.02
C GLY A 32 -6.34 7.39 -2.18
N ALA A 33 -6.27 6.51 -1.19
CA ALA A 33 -5.07 6.34 -0.40
C ALA A 33 -4.95 4.87 0.04
N ILE A 34 -3.72 4.43 0.24
CA ILE A 34 -3.42 3.12 0.81
C ILE A 34 -2.46 3.37 1.97
N ASP A 35 -2.91 2.99 3.15
CA ASP A 35 -2.19 3.06 4.41
C ASP A 35 -1.77 1.63 4.80
N LEU A 36 -0.47 1.42 4.99
CA LEU A 36 0.11 0.12 5.32
C LEU A 36 0.38 0.05 6.80
N MET A 37 -0.30 -0.85 7.49
CA MET A 37 0.03 -1.18 8.87
C MET A 37 0.91 -2.44 8.92
N VAL A 38 2.22 -2.24 9.03
CA VAL A 38 3.20 -3.32 9.14
C VAL A 38 3.46 -3.61 10.63
N THR A 39 3.18 -4.83 11.06
CA THR A 39 3.44 -5.31 12.43
C THR A 39 4.33 -6.57 12.40
N GLY A 40 5.14 -6.77 13.45
CA GLY A 40 6.06 -7.91 13.56
C GLY A 40 7.49 -7.50 13.92
N ILE A 41 8.48 -8.15 13.29
CA ILE A 41 9.90 -7.85 13.51
C ILE A 41 10.22 -6.38 13.21
N PHE A 42 10.78 -5.69 14.20
CA PHE A 42 11.26 -4.33 14.08
C PHE A 42 12.56 -4.32 13.28
N GLY A 43 12.53 -3.75 12.09
CA GLY A 43 13.72 -3.39 11.34
C GLY A 43 13.37 -2.47 10.18
N PRO A 44 14.38 -1.93 9.47
CA PRO A 44 14.13 -1.09 8.31
C PRO A 44 13.45 -1.91 7.21
N PHE A 45 12.30 -1.45 6.74
CA PHE A 45 11.62 -1.96 5.57
C PHE A 45 11.84 -1.03 4.39
N VAL A 46 12.04 -1.61 3.22
CA VAL A 46 12.05 -0.90 1.95
C VAL A 46 10.75 -1.19 1.24
N TYR A 47 10.01 -0.12 0.91
CA TYR A 47 8.77 -0.19 0.18
C TYR A 47 9.04 0.15 -1.28
N GLN A 48 8.41 -0.58 -2.20
CA GLN A 48 8.43 -0.28 -3.62
C GLN A 48 7.02 -0.45 -4.18
N TRP A 49 6.38 0.67 -4.48
CA TRP A 49 5.07 0.71 -5.10
C TRP A 49 5.15 0.63 -6.62
N SER A 50 4.10 0.10 -7.26
CA SER A 50 3.92 0.15 -8.71
C SER A 50 3.88 1.58 -9.28
N THR A 51 3.60 2.58 -8.44
CA THR A 51 3.66 4.01 -8.78
C THR A 51 5.08 4.57 -8.81
N GLY A 52 6.08 3.82 -8.32
CA GLY A 52 7.45 4.28 -8.11
C GLY A 52 7.70 4.90 -6.73
N ALA A 53 6.67 5.05 -5.89
CA ALA A 53 6.86 5.52 -4.52
C ALA A 53 7.61 4.50 -3.66
N THR A 54 8.40 5.01 -2.70
CA THR A 54 9.16 4.21 -1.73
C THR A 54 8.75 4.47 -0.28
N THR A 55 7.66 5.20 -0.09
CA THR A 55 7.04 5.46 1.21
C THR A 55 6.20 4.27 1.66
N GLN A 56 5.99 4.16 2.97
CA GLN A 56 5.07 3.18 3.55
C GLN A 56 3.65 3.41 3.04
N ASP A 57 3.17 4.66 3.11
CA ASP A 57 1.82 5.02 2.70
C ASP A 57 1.84 5.82 1.39
N ILE A 58 0.76 5.70 0.63
CA ILE A 58 0.56 6.46 -0.62
C ILE A 58 -0.84 7.07 -0.64
N SER A 59 -0.95 8.29 -1.17
CA SER A 59 -2.21 9.03 -1.29
C SER A 59 -2.28 9.77 -2.62
N GLY A 60 -3.43 10.36 -2.94
CA GLY A 60 -3.65 11.01 -4.23
C GLY A 60 -3.88 10.01 -5.36
N LEU A 61 -4.35 8.81 -5.03
CA LEU A 61 -4.53 7.71 -5.97
C LEU A 61 -5.82 7.88 -6.77
N GLY A 62 -5.74 7.55 -8.04
CA GLY A 62 -6.89 7.40 -8.92
C GLY A 62 -7.43 5.97 -8.90
N GLN A 63 -8.34 5.67 -9.81
CA GLN A 63 -8.82 4.30 -9.98
C GLN A 63 -7.68 3.43 -10.52
N GLY A 64 -7.40 2.32 -9.85
CA GLY A 64 -6.41 1.36 -10.30
C GLY A 64 -6.08 0.33 -9.22
N THR A 65 -5.32 -0.68 -9.63
CA THR A 65 -4.71 -1.66 -8.73
C THR A 65 -3.29 -1.22 -8.42
N TYR A 66 -2.95 -1.16 -7.14
CA TYR A 66 -1.64 -0.72 -6.67
C TYR A 66 -0.97 -1.87 -5.92
N THR A 67 0.24 -2.22 -6.33
CA THR A 67 1.00 -3.30 -5.70
C THR A 67 2.18 -2.71 -4.95
N VAL A 68 2.47 -3.27 -3.78
CA VAL A 68 3.65 -2.93 -2.98
C VAL A 68 4.51 -4.17 -2.81
N THR A 69 5.79 -4.01 -3.03
CA THR A 69 6.80 -4.99 -2.61
C THR A 69 7.47 -4.45 -1.35
N ILE A 70 7.42 -5.24 -0.28
CA ILE A 70 8.01 -4.88 1.00
C ILE A 70 9.21 -5.79 1.22
N THR A 71 10.41 -5.22 1.23
CA THR A 71 11.66 -5.95 1.46
C THR A 71 12.18 -5.61 2.84
N TYR A 72 12.44 -6.63 3.65
CA TYR A 72 13.17 -6.45 4.89
C TYR A 72 14.63 -6.12 4.59
N ALA A 73 15.12 -4.99 5.08
CA ALA A 73 16.51 -4.55 4.88
C ALA A 73 17.43 -4.91 6.06
N GLY A 74 16.93 -5.67 7.04
CA GLY A 74 17.71 -6.11 8.19
C GLY A 74 18.48 -7.40 7.93
N GLY A 75 19.57 -7.33 7.16
CA GLY A 75 20.66 -8.32 7.20
C GLY A 75 20.36 -9.73 6.68
#